data_AF-D4D707-F1
#
_entry.id   AF-D4D707-F1
#
_cell.length_a   1.000
_cell.length_b   1.000
_cell.length_c   1.000
_cell.angle_alpha   90.00
_cell.angle_beta   90.00
_cell.angle_gamma   90.00
#
_symmetry.space_group_name_H-M   'P 1'
#
loop_
_entity.id
_entity.type
_entity.pdbx_description
1 polymer ?
#
loop_
_entity_poly.entity_id
_entity_poly.type
_entity_poly.pdbx_seq_one_letter_code
_entity_poly.pdbx_strand_id
1 'polypeptide(L)'
;MAEPTEQLNELFGGSFPDGLPQDVLGELLSILQLHAIEPQELFYKWESYCLKMAGEETVLNLDTVRSFKRSLHDAIERESRAKTQMRGTEKRTTGPAAPRPAAGANQGIFDM
;
A
#
# COMPACT_ATOMS: atom_id res chain seq x y z
N MET A 1 -29.11 -5.12 8.71
CA MET A 1 -27.73 -5.06 8.18
C MET A 1 -27.23 -6.48 8.23
N ALA A 2 -26.93 -7.09 7.09
CA ALA A 2 -26.39 -8.45 7.07
C ALA A 2 -25.08 -8.47 7.87
N GLU A 3 -24.81 -9.55 8.60
CA GLU A 3 -23.56 -9.64 9.33
C GLU A 3 -22.39 -9.68 8.33
N PRO A 4 -21.23 -9.07 8.65
CA PRO A 4 -20.07 -9.09 7.76
C PRO A 4 -19.62 -10.52 7.40
N THR A 5 -19.88 -11.48 8.30
CA THR A 5 -19.72 -12.92 8.09
C THR A 5 -20.62 -13.50 7.01
N GLU A 6 -21.88 -13.09 6.97
CA GLU A 6 -22.84 -13.54 5.94
C GLU A 6 -22.41 -13.00 4.58
N GLN A 7 -22.06 -11.71 4.49
CA GLN A 7 -21.60 -11.10 3.25
C GLN A 7 -20.32 -11.73 2.73
N LEU A 8 -19.37 -12.07 3.61
CA LEU A 8 -18.16 -12.80 3.22
C LEU A 8 -18.49 -14.20 2.68
N ASN A 9 -19.44 -14.91 3.29
CA ASN A 9 -19.88 -16.20 2.77
C ASN A 9 -20.60 -16.07 1.41
N GLU A 10 -21.38 -15.02 1.17
CA GLU A 10 -21.98 -14.82 -0.16
C GLU A 10 -20.95 -14.48 -1.23
N LEU A 11 -19.95 -13.65 -0.90
CA LEU A 11 -18.92 -13.19 -1.83
C LEU A 11 -17.89 -14.29 -2.14
N PHE A 12 -17.42 -15.01 -1.12
CA PHE A 12 -16.33 -16.00 -1.27
C PHE A 12 -16.83 -17.46 -1.23
N GLY A 13 -18.03 -17.71 -0.72
CA GLY A 13 -18.62 -19.06 -0.64
C GLY A 13 -18.98 -19.64 -2.00
N GLY A 14 -19.00 -18.86 -3.07
CA GLY A 14 -19.08 -19.39 -4.44
C GLY A 14 -17.96 -20.40 -4.77
N SER A 15 -16.81 -20.31 -4.10
CA SER A 15 -15.72 -21.28 -4.21
C SER A 15 -15.83 -22.48 -3.25
N PHE A 16 -16.76 -22.45 -2.29
CA PHE A 16 -16.92 -23.48 -1.26
C PHE A 16 -18.36 -23.94 -1.14
N PRO A 17 -18.70 -25.14 -1.63
CA PRO A 17 -20.06 -25.67 -1.49
C PRO A 17 -20.49 -25.89 -0.03
N ASP A 18 -19.52 -26.01 0.90
CA ASP A 18 -19.74 -26.22 2.34
C ASP A 18 -19.58 -24.92 3.17
N GLY A 19 -19.33 -23.79 2.51
CA GLY A 19 -19.04 -22.50 3.16
C GLY A 19 -17.56 -22.29 3.49
N LEU A 20 -17.23 -21.06 3.90
CA LEU A 20 -15.85 -20.67 4.20
C LEU A 20 -15.29 -21.41 5.42
N PRO A 21 -14.05 -21.94 5.36
CA PRO A 21 -13.37 -22.45 6.53
C PRO A 21 -13.26 -21.39 7.62
N GLN A 22 -13.45 -21.78 8.88
CA GLN A 22 -13.44 -20.83 10.01
C GLN A 22 -12.11 -20.08 10.14
N ASP A 23 -10.98 -20.73 9.83
CA ASP A 23 -9.66 -20.10 9.79
C ASP A 23 -9.57 -18.99 8.72
N VAL A 24 -10.13 -19.24 7.53
CA VAL A 24 -10.15 -18.26 6.43
C VAL A 24 -11.07 -17.10 6.77
N LEU A 25 -12.28 -17.39 7.25
CA LEU A 25 -13.27 -16.39 7.63
C LEU A 25 -12.75 -15.50 8.76
N GLY A 26 -12.06 -16.07 9.77
CA GLY A 26 -11.44 -15.31 10.86
C GLY A 26 -10.34 -14.35 10.38
N GLU A 27 -9.52 -14.77 9.42
CA GLU A 27 -8.51 -13.89 8.82
C GLU A 27 -9.16 -12.77 7.99
N LEU A 28 -10.18 -13.06 7.17
CA LEU A 28 -10.89 -12.06 6.37
C LEU A 28 -11.60 -11.02 7.27
N LEU A 29 -12.26 -11.46 8.34
CA LEU A 29 -12.85 -10.55 9.34
C LEU A 29 -11.79 -9.67 10.02
N SER A 30 -10.64 -10.25 10.35
CA SER A 30 -9.54 -9.48 10.94
C SER A 30 -9.05 -8.38 9.99
N ILE A 31 -8.98 -8.66 8.69
CA ILE A 31 -8.59 -7.68 7.67
C ILE A 31 -9.63 -6.55 7.56
N LEU A 32 -10.92 -6.89 7.55
CA LEU A 32 -12.01 -5.91 7.52
C LEU A 32 -11.92 -4.94 8.71
N GLN A 33 -11.76 -5.48 9.91
CA GLN A 33 -11.65 -4.66 11.12
C GLN A 33 -10.36 -3.82 11.14
N LEU A 34 -9.24 -4.40 10.73
CA LEU A 34 -7.93 -3.74 10.78
C LEU A 34 -7.82 -2.59 9.77
N HIS A 35 -8.41 -2.73 8.60
CA HIS A 35 -8.34 -1.72 7.55
C HIS A 35 -9.61 -0.88 7.43
N ALA A 36 -10.65 -1.17 8.22
CA ALA A 36 -11.95 -0.51 8.18
C ALA A 36 -12.52 -0.43 6.75
N ILE A 37 -12.41 -1.52 6.00
CA ILE A 37 -12.93 -1.64 4.63
C ILE A 37 -14.17 -2.53 4.60
N GLU A 38 -14.98 -2.38 3.56
CA GLU A 38 -16.21 -3.17 3.39
C GLU A 38 -15.92 -4.58 2.84
N PRO A 39 -16.78 -5.58 3.11
CA PRO A 39 -16.64 -6.95 2.58
C PRO A 39 -16.49 -6.98 1.06
N GLN A 40 -17.25 -6.12 0.38
CA GLN A 40 -17.23 -6.02 -1.08
C GLN A 40 -15.91 -5.43 -1.60
N GLU A 41 -15.33 -4.46 -0.90
CA GLU A 41 -14.03 -3.89 -1.26
C GLU A 41 -12.89 -4.88 -1.02
N LEU A 42 -12.97 -5.68 0.06
CA LEU A 42 -12.06 -6.80 0.30
C LEU A 42 -12.10 -7.81 -0.85
N PHE A 43 -13.30 -8.15 -1.32
CA PHE A 43 -13.48 -9.06 -2.46
C PHE A 43 -12.86 -8.50 -3.75
N TYR A 44 -13.07 -7.23 -4.08
CA TYR A 44 -12.41 -6.62 -5.26
C TYR A 44 -10.88 -6.64 -5.17
N LYS A 45 -10.33 -6.43 -3.98
CA LYS A 45 -8.88 -6.51 -3.77
C LYS A 45 -8.37 -7.95 -3.88
N TRP A 46 -9.14 -8.93 -3.40
CA TRP A 46 -8.84 -10.35 -3.55
C TRP A 46 -8.84 -10.76 -5.04
N GLU A 47 -9.88 -10.41 -5.79
CA GLU A 47 -9.95 -10.66 -7.23
C GLU A 47 -8.75 -10.03 -7.96
N SER A 48 -8.40 -8.78 -7.61
CA SER A 48 -7.22 -8.11 -8.16
C SER A 48 -5.90 -8.81 -7.81
N TYR A 49 -5.82 -9.43 -6.64
CA TYR A 49 -4.67 -10.23 -6.22
C TYR A 49 -4.60 -11.54 -7.00
N CYS A 50 -5.73 -12.26 -7.14
CA CYS A 50 -5.84 -13.43 -8.01
C CYS A 50 -5.41 -13.10 -9.44
N LEU A 51 -5.88 -11.99 -10.02
CA LEU A 51 -5.47 -11.57 -11.37
C LEU A 51 -3.96 -11.30 -11.48
N LYS A 52 -3.34 -10.71 -10.45
CA LYS A 52 -1.88 -10.48 -10.44
C LYS A 52 -1.08 -11.76 -10.30
N MET A 53 -1.62 -12.72 -9.55
CA MET A 53 -1.03 -14.02 -9.31
C MET A 53 -1.49 -15.08 -10.32
N ALA A 54 -2.28 -14.70 -11.34
CA ALA A 54 -3.00 -15.60 -12.26
C ALA A 54 -2.11 -16.54 -13.12
N GLY A 55 -0.80 -16.57 -12.89
CA GLY A 55 0.07 -17.65 -13.34
C GLY A 55 0.00 -18.90 -12.45
N GLU A 56 -0.56 -18.80 -11.25
CA GLU A 56 -0.78 -19.88 -10.28
C GLU A 56 -2.27 -19.97 -9.97
N GLU A 57 -2.85 -21.19 -9.96
CA GLU A 57 -4.23 -21.41 -9.54
C GLU A 57 -4.43 -20.91 -8.11
N THR A 58 -4.93 -19.67 -7.98
CA THR A 58 -5.07 -18.99 -6.70
C THR A 58 -6.36 -19.45 -6.02
N VAL A 59 -6.28 -20.64 -5.42
CA VAL A 59 -7.35 -21.18 -4.58
C VAL A 59 -7.42 -20.38 -3.27
N LEU A 60 -8.63 -20.03 -2.83
CA LEU A 60 -8.86 -19.32 -1.57
C LEU A 60 -8.58 -20.24 -0.37
N ASN A 61 -7.34 -20.32 0.05
CA ASN A 61 -6.87 -21.13 1.17
C ASN A 61 -6.29 -20.21 2.25
N LEU A 62 -6.08 -20.75 3.45
CA LEU A 62 -5.49 -19.99 4.55
C LEU A 62 -4.14 -19.35 4.18
N ASP A 63 -3.32 -20.06 3.39
CA ASP A 63 -2.02 -19.57 2.94
C ASP A 63 -2.14 -18.36 1.99
N THR A 64 -3.04 -18.45 1.00
CA THR A 64 -3.25 -17.37 0.04
C THR A 64 -3.91 -16.16 0.69
N VAL A 65 -4.80 -16.37 1.68
CA VAL A 65 -5.41 -15.29 2.49
C VAL A 65 -4.37 -14.60 3.37
N ARG A 66 -3.42 -15.33 3.95
CA ARG A 66 -2.29 -14.74 4.70
C ARG A 66 -1.36 -13.93 3.79
N SER A 67 -1.07 -14.45 2.61
CA SER A 67 -0.28 -13.74 1.59
C SER A 67 -1.01 -12.47 1.12
N PHE A 68 -2.32 -12.56 0.89
CA PHE A 68 -3.16 -11.42 0.58
C PHE A 68 -3.18 -10.38 1.70
N LYS A 69 -3.31 -10.78 2.97
CA LYS A 69 -3.18 -9.90 4.14
C LYS A 69 -1.87 -9.13 4.13
N ARG A 70 -0.75 -9.82 3.83
CA ARG A 70 0.57 -9.17 3.68
C ARG A 70 0.55 -8.16 2.54
N SER A 71 0.02 -8.52 1.37
CA SER A 71 -0.07 -7.61 0.23
C SER A 71 -0.94 -6.37 0.52
N LEU A 72 -2.02 -6.51 1.30
CA LEU A 72 -2.83 -5.37 1.74
C LEU A 72 -2.05 -4.44 2.66
N HIS A 73 -1.34 -4.99 3.63
CA HIS A 73 -0.45 -4.22 4.49
C HIS A 73 0.61 -3.46 3.71
N ASP A 74 1.30 -4.14 2.79
CA ASP A 74 2.35 -3.52 1.96
C ASP A 74 1.76 -2.39 1.09
N ALA A 75 0.58 -2.60 0.50
CA ALA A 75 -0.10 -1.58 -0.28
C ALA A 75 -0.39 -0.32 0.56
N ILE A 76 -0.89 -0.49 1.78
CA ILE A 76 -1.19 0.63 2.69
C ILE A 76 0.08 1.32 3.19
N GLU A 77 1.13 0.55 3.53
CA GLU A 77 2.43 1.12 3.89
C GLU A 77 3.04 1.91 2.75
N ARG A 78 2.92 1.40 1.51
CA ARG A 78 3.40 2.08 0.31
C ARG A 78 2.62 3.35 0.04
N GLU A 79 1.29 3.35 0.22
CA GLU A 79 0.47 4.56 0.13
C GLU A 79 0.82 5.59 1.21
N SER A 80 1.08 5.14 2.44
CA SER A 80 1.53 6.00 3.55
C SER A 80 2.88 6.66 3.26
N ARG A 81 3.85 5.88 2.74
CA ARG A 81 5.17 6.38 2.33
C ARG A 81 5.09 7.28 1.09
N ALA A 82 4.24 6.97 0.11
CA ALA A 82 4.04 7.79 -1.07
C ALA A 82 3.48 9.18 -0.71
N LYS A 83 2.52 9.24 0.21
CA LYS A 83 1.99 10.52 0.74
C LYS A 83 3.03 11.33 1.50
N THR A 84 3.94 10.66 2.21
CA THR A 84 5.05 11.31 2.93
C THR A 84 6.13 11.81 1.97
N GLN A 85 6.48 11.04 0.95
CA GLN A 85 7.47 11.43 -0.07
C GLN A 85 6.98 12.61 -0.93
N MET A 86 5.69 12.69 -1.24
CA MET A 86 5.13 13.81 -2.01
C MET A 86 5.20 15.14 -1.24
N ARG A 87 5.15 15.12 0.11
CA ARG A 87 5.38 16.30 0.96
C ARG A 87 6.86 16.61 1.22
N GLY A 88 7.77 15.67 0.91
CA GLY A 88 9.22 15.81 1.12
C GLY A 88 9.97 16.46 -0.04
N THR A 89 9.39 16.50 -1.24
CA THR A 89 10.06 17.02 -2.44
C THR A 89 9.86 18.53 -2.64
N GLU A 90 8.94 19.17 -1.92
CA GLU A 90 8.64 20.61 -2.10
C GLU A 90 9.44 21.55 -1.16
N LYS A 91 10.47 21.05 -0.46
CA LYS A 91 11.29 21.86 0.45
C LYS A 91 12.80 21.71 0.25
N ARG A 92 13.25 22.02 -0.95
CA ARG A 92 14.55 22.61 -1.31
C ARG A 92 14.38 23.04 -2.77
N THR A 93 14.28 24.31 -3.16
CA THR A 93 14.72 25.56 -2.55
C THR A 93 14.00 26.66 -3.34
N THR A 94 13.25 27.53 -2.66
CA THR A 94 12.90 28.86 -3.17
C THR A 94 14.19 29.59 -3.59
N GLY A 95 14.29 30.07 -4.84
CA GLY A 95 15.26 31.14 -5.19
C GLY A 95 14.87 32.47 -4.54
N PRO A 96 15.42 33.65 -4.90
CA PRO A 96 16.66 34.01 -5.61
C PRO A 96 17.53 35.02 -4.80
N ALA A 97 18.86 35.01 -4.84
CA ALA A 97 19.70 36.17 -4.44
C ALA A 97 21.19 35.95 -4.76
N ALA A 98 21.78 36.87 -5.51
CA ALA A 98 23.22 37.07 -5.53
C ALA A 98 23.68 37.64 -4.16
N PRO A 99 24.85 37.19 -3.67
CA PRO A 99 25.86 38.15 -3.25
C PRO A 99 27.23 37.83 -3.88
N ARG A 100 27.79 38.83 -4.57
CA ARG A 100 29.24 38.95 -4.84
C ARG A 100 29.95 39.24 -3.50
N PRO A 101 31.29 39.17 -3.37
CA PRO A 101 32.33 38.44 -4.11
C PRO A 101 33.22 37.57 -3.18
N ALA A 102 33.76 36.45 -3.67
CA ALA A 102 35.02 35.92 -3.12
C ALA A 102 36.17 36.58 -3.88
N ALA A 103 36.71 37.66 -3.32
CA ALA A 103 37.96 38.24 -3.77
C ALA A 103 39.11 37.27 -3.46
N GLY A 104 40.03 37.07 -4.41
CA GLY A 104 41.32 36.48 -4.11
C GLY A 104 41.97 35.60 -5.18
N ALA A 105 41.84 35.92 -6.48
CA ALA A 105 42.70 35.31 -7.49
C ALA A 105 42.85 36.20 -8.74
N ASN A 106 43.72 37.23 -8.67
CA ASN A 106 44.75 37.51 -9.69
C ASN A 106 45.60 38.76 -9.36
N GLN A 107 46.92 38.54 -9.39
CA GLN A 107 48.03 39.40 -9.84
C GLN A 107 48.31 40.81 -9.26
N GLY A 108 49.62 41.10 -9.12
CA GLY A 108 50.21 42.46 -9.03
C GLY A 108 51.25 42.58 -7.92
N ILE A 109 52.54 42.22 -8.08
CA ILE A 109 53.66 43.09 -8.53
C ILE A 109 53.57 44.59 -8.16
N PHE A 110 54.63 45.06 -7.46
CA PHE A 110 55.07 46.45 -7.18
C PHE A 110 54.31 47.31 -6.14
N ASP A 111 54.99 47.73 -5.06
CA ASP A 111 55.48 49.12 -4.84
C ASP A 111 55.79 49.42 -3.33
N MET A 112 57.00 49.97 -3.09
CA MET A 112 57.56 50.60 -1.86
C MET A 112 57.94 49.71 -0.64
#